data_AF-H6R098-F1
#
_entry.id   AF-H6R098-F1
#
_cell.length_a   1.000
_cell.length_b   1.000
_cell.length_c   1.000
_cell.angle_alpha   90.00
_cell.angle_beta   90.00
_cell.angle_gamma   90.00
#
_symmetry.space_group_name_H-M   'P 1'
#
loop_
_entity.id
_entity.type
_entity.pdbx_description
1 polymer ?
#
loop_
_entity_poly.entity_id
_entity_poly.type
_entity_poly.pdbx_seq_one_letter_code
_entity_poly.pdbx_strand_id
1 'polypeptide(L)'
;MLAACALLVAAYAHFNGSSDKPATAQPRPDLVIPAPSGDSAACAPERVGNRIQGNAAGGDDSGTAAIFAFQHAFYVARSGEQARTVVAPGAAVPSAADIQRGIDSVPAGTTHCLAISPGAFVGQYTVVVTEYRPQTQPITYNPQLVTTATVGGRTLITGISPIT
;
A
#
# COMPACT_ATOMS: atom_id res chain seq x y z
N MET A 1 -38.61 52.28 -8.35
CA MET A 1 -39.63 52.49 -7.31
C MET A 1 -40.62 51.34 -7.42
N LEU A 2 -40.55 50.39 -6.49
CA LEU A 2 -41.53 50.22 -5.40
C LEU A 2 -42.87 49.60 -5.87
N ALA A 3 -43.01 48.33 -5.50
CA ALA A 3 -44.17 47.71 -4.82
C ALA A 3 -45.57 47.71 -5.45
N ALA A 4 -46.17 46.51 -5.49
CA ALA A 4 -47.60 46.21 -5.24
C ALA A 4 -47.71 44.66 -5.13
N CYS A 5 -48.04 44.01 -4.01
CA CYS A 5 -49.32 43.94 -3.26
C CYS A 5 -50.55 43.84 -4.17
N ALA A 6 -51.52 42.93 -4.06
CA ALA A 6 -51.75 41.70 -3.29
C ALA A 6 -53.11 41.11 -3.83
N LEU A 7 -53.52 39.91 -3.33
CA LEU A 7 -54.92 39.44 -3.15
C LEU A 7 -55.68 38.95 -4.44
N LEU A 8 -56.46 37.85 -4.52
CA LEU A 8 -57.30 37.01 -3.62
C LEU A 8 -57.51 35.59 -4.23
N VAL A 9 -57.48 34.49 -3.46
CA VAL A 9 -58.58 33.66 -2.86
C VAL A 9 -59.01 32.38 -3.62
N ALA A 10 -58.74 31.27 -2.92
CA ALA A 10 -59.45 29.99 -2.73
C ALA A 10 -60.03 29.16 -3.89
N ALA A 11 -59.60 27.90 -3.93
CA ALA A 11 -60.49 26.76 -4.15
C ALA A 11 -60.07 25.61 -3.20
N TYR A 12 -60.94 25.27 -2.25
CA TYR A 12 -60.85 24.09 -1.41
C TYR A 12 -61.21 22.86 -2.24
N ALA A 13 -60.28 21.90 -2.38
CA ALA A 13 -60.59 20.55 -2.82
C ALA A 13 -60.40 19.60 -1.63
N HIS A 14 -61.53 19.10 -1.12
CA HIS A 14 -61.57 18.05 -0.11
C HIS A 14 -61.12 16.73 -0.72
N PHE A 15 -59.92 16.26 -0.37
CA PHE A 15 -59.53 14.87 -0.56
C PHE A 15 -59.64 14.13 0.77
N ASN A 16 -60.76 13.42 0.93
CA ASN A 16 -60.89 12.33 1.88
C ASN A 16 -60.00 11.17 1.37
N GLY A 17 -58.90 10.90 2.07
CA GLY A 17 -58.00 9.80 1.74
C GLY A 17 -57.23 9.31 2.96
N SER A 18 -57.80 8.28 3.60
CA SER A 18 -57.18 7.27 4.46
C SER A 18 -56.12 7.72 5.50
N SER A 19 -56.54 7.78 6.75
CA SER A 19 -55.63 7.59 7.89
C SER A 19 -55.37 6.10 8.08
N ASP A 20 -54.14 5.65 7.84
CA ASP A 20 -53.60 4.45 8.49
C ASP A 20 -52.07 4.57 8.68
N LYS A 21 -51.73 4.99 9.91
CA LYS A 21 -50.58 4.61 10.76
C LYS A 21 -49.13 4.96 10.33
N PRO A 22 -48.35 5.67 11.17
CA PRO A 22 -46.90 5.76 11.02
C PRO A 22 -46.27 4.40 11.32
N ALA A 23 -45.53 3.85 10.37
CA ALA A 23 -44.54 2.81 10.64
C ALA A 23 -43.37 3.46 11.39
N THR A 24 -43.16 3.07 12.64
CA THR A 24 -41.97 3.41 13.42
C THR A 24 -40.73 2.94 12.68
N ALA A 25 -39.91 3.86 12.18
CA ALA A 25 -38.59 3.57 11.64
C ALA A 25 -37.68 3.08 12.77
N GLN A 26 -37.33 1.80 12.76
CA GLN A 26 -36.25 1.27 13.60
C GLN A 26 -34.91 1.85 13.12
N PRO A 27 -34.00 2.25 14.03
CA PRO A 27 -32.63 2.60 13.66
C PRO A 27 -31.98 1.38 12.99
N ARG A 28 -31.59 1.53 11.72
CA ARG A 28 -30.74 0.56 11.04
C ARG A 28 -29.34 0.71 11.66
N PRO A 29 -28.61 -0.36 11.99
CA PRO A 29 -27.21 -0.23 12.37
C PRO A 29 -26.50 0.48 11.22
N ASP A 30 -25.94 1.65 11.48
CA ASP A 30 -25.08 2.32 10.53
C ASP A 30 -23.91 1.38 10.25
N LEU A 31 -23.89 0.78 9.05
CA LEU A 31 -22.67 0.22 8.51
C LEU A 31 -21.72 1.40 8.34
N VAL A 32 -20.84 1.60 9.32
CA VAL A 32 -19.65 2.40 9.14
C VAL A 32 -18.82 1.69 8.08
N ILE A 33 -18.92 2.15 6.83
CA ILE A 33 -17.94 1.79 5.80
C ILE A 33 -16.66 2.53 6.22
N PRO A 34 -15.59 1.84 6.63
CA PRO A 34 -14.34 2.53 6.92
C PRO A 34 -13.91 3.26 5.65
N ALA A 35 -13.61 4.56 5.78
CA ALA A 35 -12.98 5.32 4.71
C ALA A 35 -11.70 4.59 4.28
N PRO A 36 -11.36 4.56 2.98
CA PRO A 36 -10.11 3.97 2.55
C PRO A 36 -8.98 4.67 3.31
N SER A 37 -8.21 3.91 4.08
CA SER A 37 -6.94 4.37 4.63
C SER A 37 -6.16 5.00 3.48
N GLY A 38 -5.66 6.23 3.64
CA GLY A 38 -4.97 6.98 2.59
C GLY A 38 -3.71 6.31 2.01
N ASP A 39 -3.41 5.09 2.42
CA ASP A 39 -2.24 4.29 2.07
C ASP A 39 -2.27 3.79 0.62
N SER A 40 -3.44 3.54 0.03
CA SER A 40 -3.53 3.05 -1.36
C SER A 40 -3.15 4.11 -2.39
N ALA A 41 -3.41 5.39 -2.11
CA ALA A 41 -2.94 6.50 -2.94
C ALA A 41 -1.45 6.79 -2.72
N ALA A 42 -0.94 6.57 -1.50
CA ALA A 42 0.43 6.89 -1.12
C ALA A 42 1.49 6.03 -1.85
N CYS A 43 1.11 4.85 -2.34
CA CYS A 43 1.99 3.97 -3.12
C CYS A 43 1.39 3.55 -4.46
N ALA A 44 0.77 4.49 -5.18
CA ALA A 44 0.34 4.23 -6.54
C ALA A 44 1.54 3.74 -7.39
N PRO A 45 1.39 2.63 -8.15
CA PRO A 45 2.43 2.18 -9.07
C PRO A 45 2.75 3.26 -10.10
N GLU A 46 4.02 3.62 -10.20
CA GLU A 46 4.48 4.68 -11.10
C GLU A 46 5.83 4.31 -11.72
N ARG A 47 6.07 4.80 -12.95
CA ARG A 47 7.39 4.76 -13.57
C ARG A 47 7.72 6.12 -14.17
N VAL A 48 8.85 6.69 -13.75
CA VAL A 48 9.40 7.94 -14.28
C VAL A 48 10.82 7.68 -14.74
N GLY A 49 11.03 7.70 -16.06
CA GLY A 49 12.28 7.21 -16.65
C GLY A 49 12.57 5.78 -16.23
N ASN A 50 13.73 5.55 -15.61
CA ASN A 50 14.12 4.24 -15.09
C ASN A 50 13.78 4.01 -13.61
N ARG A 51 13.20 5.01 -12.93
CA ARG A 51 12.75 4.88 -11.54
C ARG A 51 11.35 4.26 -11.50
N ILE A 52 11.18 3.28 -10.64
CA ILE A 52 9.91 2.56 -10.41
C ILE A 52 9.47 2.81 -8.97
N GLN A 53 8.19 3.10 -8.78
CA GLN A 53 7.55 3.15 -7.48
C GLN A 53 6.43 2.10 -7.41
N GLY A 54 6.26 1.50 -6.23
CA GLY A 54 5.12 0.61 -5.97
C GLY A 54 5.36 -0.34 -4.81
N ASN A 55 4.46 -1.31 -4.68
CA ASN A 55 4.46 -2.36 -3.66
C ASN A 55 3.90 -3.68 -4.21
N ALA A 56 4.15 -3.94 -5.50
CA ALA A 56 3.69 -5.15 -6.17
C ALA A 56 4.26 -6.42 -5.51
N ALA A 57 3.61 -7.56 -5.75
CA ALA A 57 4.06 -8.84 -5.20
C ALA A 57 5.45 -9.28 -5.70
N GLY A 58 5.86 -8.83 -6.90
CA GLY A 58 7.16 -9.17 -7.47
C GLY A 58 7.23 -10.59 -8.05
N GLY A 59 8.46 -11.11 -8.12
CA GLY A 59 8.80 -12.39 -8.73
C GLY A 59 10.31 -12.59 -8.77
N ASP A 60 10.81 -13.41 -9.68
CA ASP A 60 12.24 -13.70 -9.84
C ASP A 60 12.67 -13.68 -11.32
N ASP A 61 11.91 -13.01 -12.17
CA ASP A 61 12.19 -12.83 -13.60
C ASP A 61 13.14 -11.66 -13.89
N SER A 62 13.30 -10.75 -12.92
CA SER A 62 14.10 -9.53 -13.02
C SER A 62 14.53 -9.04 -11.63
N GLY A 63 15.55 -8.17 -11.58
CA GLY A 63 16.05 -7.67 -10.30
C GLY A 63 15.02 -6.83 -9.54
N THR A 64 14.24 -6.00 -10.25
CA THR A 64 13.13 -5.25 -9.64
C THR A 64 12.03 -6.17 -9.13
N ALA A 65 11.68 -7.24 -9.86
CA ALA A 65 10.70 -8.22 -9.38
C ALA A 65 11.20 -8.95 -8.12
N ALA A 66 12.49 -9.32 -8.07
CA ALA A 66 13.09 -9.95 -6.88
C ALA A 66 13.07 -9.02 -5.66
N ILE A 67 13.34 -7.73 -5.86
CA ILE A 67 13.24 -6.70 -4.82
C ILE A 67 11.80 -6.56 -4.31
N PHE A 68 10.82 -6.48 -5.22
CA PHE A 68 9.41 -6.46 -4.84
C PHE A 68 9.00 -7.72 -4.07
N ALA A 69 9.42 -8.90 -4.52
CA ALA A 69 9.11 -10.16 -3.84
C ALA A 69 9.70 -10.24 -2.43
N PHE A 70 10.94 -9.79 -2.25
CA PHE A 70 11.57 -9.75 -0.94
C PHE A 70 10.79 -8.85 0.03
N GLN A 71 10.41 -7.65 -0.42
CA GLN A 71 9.68 -6.68 0.42
C GLN A 71 8.23 -7.08 0.65
N HIS A 72 7.57 -7.69 -0.35
CA HIS A 72 6.25 -8.27 -0.18
C HIS A 72 6.27 -9.41 0.83
N ALA A 73 7.28 -10.28 0.80
CA ALA A 73 7.45 -11.31 1.81
C ALA A 73 7.67 -10.73 3.22
N PHE A 74 8.36 -9.59 3.32
CA PHE A 74 8.61 -8.89 4.58
C PHE A 74 7.35 -8.24 5.17
N TYR A 75 6.66 -7.39 4.38
CA TYR A 75 5.56 -6.57 4.90
C TYR A 75 4.18 -7.21 4.76
N VAL A 76 3.95 -8.00 3.70
CA VAL A 76 2.63 -8.57 3.38
C VAL A 76 2.54 -10.01 3.86
N ALA A 77 3.42 -10.89 3.39
CA ALA A 77 3.42 -12.29 3.82
C ALA A 77 3.95 -12.47 5.26
N ARG A 78 4.71 -11.48 5.75
CA ARG A 78 5.33 -11.46 7.08
C ARG A 78 6.13 -12.74 7.38
N SER A 79 6.88 -13.23 6.40
CA SER A 79 7.65 -14.47 6.48
C SER A 79 9.10 -14.29 6.02
N GLY A 80 10.03 -14.48 6.95
CA GLY A 80 11.47 -14.48 6.65
C GLY A 80 11.89 -15.64 5.75
N GLU A 81 11.21 -16.79 5.83
CA GLU A 81 11.43 -17.93 4.93
C GLU A 81 11.06 -17.58 3.49
N GLN A 82 9.87 -16.99 3.27
CA GLN A 82 9.47 -16.54 1.94
C GLN A 82 10.43 -15.48 1.40
N ALA A 83 10.89 -14.54 2.23
CA ALA A 83 11.86 -13.53 1.82
C ALA A 83 13.18 -14.17 1.33
N ARG A 84 13.63 -15.25 1.98
CA ARG A 84 14.83 -15.98 1.56
C ARG A 84 14.69 -16.74 0.24
N THR A 85 13.48 -17.00 -0.26
CA THR A 85 13.28 -17.76 -1.52
C THR A 85 13.73 -17.02 -2.78
N VAL A 86 13.86 -15.69 -2.69
CA VAL A 86 14.34 -14.79 -3.77
C VAL A 86 15.76 -14.28 -3.51
N VAL A 87 16.45 -14.88 -2.54
CA VAL A 87 17.83 -14.53 -2.17
C VAL A 87 18.76 -15.68 -2.52
N ALA A 88 19.87 -15.38 -3.19
CA ALA A 88 20.85 -16.39 -3.56
C ALA A 88 21.47 -17.08 -2.33
N PRO A 89 21.80 -18.38 -2.41
CA PRO A 89 22.62 -19.03 -1.39
C PRO A 89 23.94 -18.28 -1.18
N GLY A 90 24.34 -18.07 0.07
CA GLY A 90 25.59 -17.36 0.40
C GLY A 90 25.57 -15.83 0.17
N ALA A 91 24.44 -15.26 -0.26
CA ALA A 91 24.28 -13.82 -0.40
C ALA A 91 24.52 -13.08 0.94
N ALA A 92 25.04 -11.85 0.85
CA ALA A 92 25.20 -10.93 1.98
C ALA A 92 23.82 -10.34 2.39
N VAL A 93 22.95 -11.22 2.89
CA VAL A 93 21.59 -10.93 3.33
C VAL A 93 21.32 -11.78 4.59
N PRO A 94 20.66 -11.26 5.63
CA PRO A 94 20.42 -12.00 6.87
C PRO A 94 19.70 -13.34 6.66
N SER A 95 19.77 -14.22 7.67
CA SER A 95 19.08 -15.51 7.65
C SER A 95 17.55 -15.32 7.72
N ALA A 96 16.77 -16.36 7.37
CA ALA A 96 15.30 -16.30 7.50
C ALA A 96 14.87 -15.94 8.93
N ALA A 97 15.54 -16.48 9.94
CA ALA A 97 15.26 -16.20 11.35
C ALA A 97 15.57 -14.74 11.73
N ASP A 98 16.66 -14.17 11.20
CA ASP A 98 17.01 -12.77 11.46
C ASP A 98 16.06 -11.81 10.76
N ILE A 99 15.67 -12.14 9.52
CA ILE A 99 14.63 -11.41 8.78
C ILE A 99 13.32 -11.47 9.56
N GLN A 100 12.94 -12.64 10.09
CA GLN A 100 11.72 -12.79 10.88
C GLN A 100 11.73 -11.90 12.11
N ARG A 101 12.86 -11.80 12.83
CA ARG A 101 12.98 -10.85 13.97
C ARG A 101 12.79 -9.40 13.53
N GLY A 102 13.25 -9.03 12.34
CA GLY A 102 12.97 -7.73 11.73
C GLY A 102 11.48 -7.52 11.46
N ILE A 103 10.83 -8.49 10.83
CA ILE A 103 9.38 -8.47 10.55
C ILE A 103 8.57 -8.33 11.83
N ASP A 104 8.92 -9.09 12.88
CA ASP A 104 8.21 -9.10 14.16
C ASP A 104 8.36 -7.78 14.92
N SER A 105 9.42 -7.02 14.65
CA SER A 105 9.61 -5.66 15.19
C SER A 105 8.73 -4.60 14.51
N VAL A 106 8.17 -4.90 13.33
CA VAL A 106 7.30 -3.99 12.59
C VAL A 106 5.83 -4.26 12.95
N PRO A 107 5.08 -3.23 13.43
CA PRO A 107 3.69 -3.39 13.83
C PRO A 107 2.81 -4.02 12.75
N ALA A 108 1.85 -4.86 13.16
CA ALA A 108 0.84 -5.39 12.27
C ALA A 108 0.01 -4.25 11.64
N GLY A 109 -0.38 -4.41 10.37
CA GLY A 109 -1.07 -3.36 9.62
C GLY A 109 -0.15 -2.30 9.02
N THR A 110 1.17 -2.40 9.21
CA THR A 110 2.13 -1.56 8.48
C THR A 110 2.08 -1.88 7.00
N THR A 111 1.87 -0.86 6.16
CA THR A 111 2.02 -0.99 4.70
C THR A 111 3.34 -0.36 4.26
N HIS A 112 3.74 -0.61 3.01
CA HIS A 112 5.02 -0.15 2.50
C HIS A 112 4.91 0.37 1.07
N CYS A 113 5.87 1.21 0.71
CA CYS A 113 6.14 1.61 -0.66
C CYS A 113 7.63 1.54 -0.97
N LEU A 114 7.97 1.05 -2.16
CA LEU A 114 9.33 1.06 -2.68
C LEU A 114 9.48 2.15 -3.72
N ALA A 115 10.64 2.80 -3.70
CA ALA A 115 11.17 3.53 -4.84
C ALA A 115 12.50 2.89 -5.25
N ILE A 116 12.55 2.39 -6.48
CA ILE A 116 13.66 1.61 -7.03
C ILE A 116 14.23 2.37 -8.22
N SER A 117 15.51 2.72 -8.14
CA SER A 117 16.28 3.30 -9.25
C SER A 117 17.43 2.35 -9.64
N PRO A 118 17.88 2.33 -10.90
CA PRO A 118 19.08 1.59 -11.27
C PRO A 118 20.32 2.12 -10.52
N GLY A 119 21.22 1.22 -10.17
CA GLY A 119 22.55 1.55 -9.67
C GLY A 119 23.56 1.82 -10.80
N ALA A 120 24.84 1.86 -10.45
CA ALA A 120 25.92 2.15 -11.39
C ALA A 120 26.16 1.02 -12.41
N PHE A 121 25.84 -0.22 -12.04
CA PHE A 121 26.08 -1.41 -12.86
C PHE A 121 24.79 -2.23 -13.05
N VAL A 122 24.77 -3.06 -14.09
CA VAL A 122 23.68 -4.02 -14.32
C VAL A 122 23.51 -4.91 -13.10
N GLY A 123 22.26 -5.12 -12.70
CA GLY A 123 21.91 -5.90 -11.52
C GLY A 123 22.05 -5.13 -10.20
N GLN A 124 22.45 -3.86 -10.21
CA GLN A 124 22.44 -2.99 -9.04
C GLN A 124 21.22 -2.07 -9.04
N TYR A 125 20.69 -1.83 -7.84
CA TYR A 125 19.54 -0.96 -7.61
C TYR A 125 19.74 -0.15 -6.34
N THR A 126 19.36 1.12 -6.41
CA THR A 126 19.15 1.96 -5.22
C THR A 126 17.69 1.82 -4.82
N VAL A 127 17.43 1.29 -3.63
CA VAL A 127 16.10 1.02 -3.12
C VAL A 127 15.84 1.88 -1.90
N VAL A 128 14.73 2.61 -1.92
CA VAL A 128 14.20 3.35 -0.77
C VAL A 128 12.88 2.71 -0.36
N VAL A 129 12.70 2.53 0.94
CA VAL A 129 11.48 1.98 1.54
C VAL A 129 10.82 3.07 2.37
N THR A 130 9.52 3.27 2.17
CA THR A 130 8.68 4.08 3.05
C THR A 130 7.67 3.17 3.72
N GLU A 131 7.65 3.16 5.05
CA GLU A 131 6.65 2.47 5.87
C GLU A 131 5.53 3.42 6.26
N TYR A 132 4.30 2.92 6.19
CA TYR A 132 3.10 3.59 6.67
C TYR A 132 2.54 2.77 7.82
N ARG A 133 2.83 3.23 9.04
CA ARG A 133 2.36 2.59 10.27
C ARG A 133 1.07 3.25 10.74
N PRO A 134 0.11 2.49 11.32
CA PRO A 134 -1.08 3.07 11.91
C PRO A 134 -0.74 4.19 12.90
N GLN A 135 -1.45 5.32 12.80
CA GLN A 135 -1.37 6.45 13.74
C GLN A 135 0.02 7.12 13.88
N THR A 136 0.92 6.91 12.91
CA THR A 136 2.26 7.53 12.89
C THR A 136 2.51 8.24 11.56
N GLN A 137 3.39 9.25 11.52
CA GLN A 137 3.88 9.76 10.24
C GLN A 137 4.63 8.67 9.46
N PRO A 138 4.64 8.72 8.11
CA PRO A 138 5.42 7.79 7.30
C PRO A 138 6.90 7.83 7.66
N ILE A 139 7.53 6.66 7.68
CA ILE A 139 8.97 6.51 7.96
C ILE A 139 9.65 6.14 6.65
N THR A 140 10.53 7.02 6.15
CA THR A 140 11.35 6.73 4.96
C THR A 140 12.76 6.39 5.40
N TYR A 141 13.23 5.20 5.02
CA TYR A 141 14.57 4.74 5.33
C TYR A 141 15.61 5.30 4.36
N ASN A 142 16.87 5.33 4.80
CA ASN A 142 17.99 5.67 3.93
C ASN A 142 18.07 4.70 2.75
N PRO A 143 18.50 5.18 1.56
CA PRO A 143 18.68 4.33 0.40
C PRO A 143 19.62 3.15 0.68
N GLN A 144 19.24 1.98 0.19
CA GLN A 144 20.02 0.75 0.23
C GLN A 144 20.48 0.38 -1.17
N LEU A 145 21.69 -0.16 -1.28
CA LEU A 145 22.15 -0.82 -2.48
C LEU A 145 21.69 -2.26 -2.45
N VAL A 146 20.92 -2.67 -3.46
CA VAL A 146 20.56 -4.07 -3.68
C VAL A 146 21.23 -4.57 -4.94
N THR A 147 21.91 -5.71 -4.83
CA THR A 147 22.52 -6.39 -5.98
C THR A 147 21.77 -7.67 -6.30
N THR A 148 21.70 -8.00 -7.59
CA THR A 148 21.01 -9.17 -8.11
C THR A 148 21.84 -9.84 -9.20
N ALA A 149 21.61 -11.13 -9.41
CA ALA A 149 22.20 -11.89 -10.51
C ALA A 149 21.28 -13.04 -10.93
N THR A 150 21.42 -13.49 -12.18
CA THR A 150 20.75 -14.70 -12.66
C THR A 150 21.49 -15.94 -12.16
N VAL A 151 20.80 -16.76 -11.37
CA VAL A 151 21.29 -18.03 -10.80
C VAL A 151 20.26 -19.11 -11.10
N GLY A 152 20.67 -20.14 -11.85
CA GLY A 152 19.77 -21.26 -12.18
C GLY A 152 18.51 -20.85 -12.95
N GLY A 153 18.60 -19.83 -13.81
CA GLY A 153 17.47 -19.31 -14.59
C GLY A 153 16.54 -18.35 -13.84
N ARG A 154 16.80 -18.07 -12.56
CA ARG A 154 16.06 -17.12 -11.73
C ARG A 154 16.94 -15.91 -11.42
N THR A 155 16.38 -14.71 -11.40
CA THR A 155 17.07 -13.52 -10.90
C THR A 155 16.89 -13.44 -9.39
N LEU A 156 17.99 -13.54 -8.64
CA LEU A 156 18.00 -13.56 -7.18
C LEU A 156 18.79 -12.39 -6.62
N ILE A 157 18.43 -11.94 -5.41
CA ILE A 157 19.20 -10.95 -4.64
C ILE A 157 20.49 -11.60 -4.15
N THR A 158 21.62 -10.95 -4.42
CA THR A 158 22.97 -11.38 -4.02
C THR A 158 23.54 -10.55 -2.87
N GLY A 159 22.95 -9.39 -2.56
CA GLY A 159 23.37 -8.54 -1.46
C GLY A 159 22.42 -7.39 -1.21
N ILE A 160 22.34 -6.97 0.06
CA ILE A 160 21.65 -5.75 0.49
C ILE A 160 22.57 -5.04 1.46
N SER A 161 22.94 -3.80 1.17
CA SER A 161 23.83 -3.00 2.02
C SER A 161 23.39 -1.54 2.11
N PRO A 162 23.74 -0.83 3.19
CA PRO A 162 23.64 0.63 3.21
C PRO A 162 24.44 1.23 2.05
N ILE A 163 23.99 2.39 1.55
CA ILE A 163 24.83 3.26 0.74
C ILE A 163 25.61 4.16 1.69
N THR A 164 26.92 3.97 1.75
CA THR A 164 27.89 4.81 2.48
C THR A 164 28.66 5.70 1.53
#